data_AF-A0A2X3C9W0-F1
#
_entry.id   AF-A0A2X3C9W0-F1
#
_cell.length_a   1.000
_cell.length_b   1.000
_cell.length_c   1.000
_cell.angle_alpha   90.00
_cell.angle_beta   90.00
_cell.angle_gamma   90.00
#
_symmetry.space_group_name_H-M   'P 1'
#
loop_
_entity.id
_entity.type
_entity.pdbx_description
1 polymer ?
#
loop_
_entity_poly.entity_id
_entity_poly.type
_entity_poly.pdbx_seq_one_letter_code
_entity_poly.pdbx_strand_id
1 'polypeptide(L)'
;MLLCVCPQRHAQSDALTSALLALRWQLSQLRQQTGYAVPLALQGQVGSAMSRDLLWQAAIPGEAVKVWQPSCAPCSVPVWVRAGGAAALEQQVLMNSLMGWSEQHVHAVLTEENTDLPPLTPAAVLWASGPRCPEVWHRRPGRRGYPDIAACRG
;
A
#
# COMPACT_ATOMS: atom_id res chain seq x y z
N MET A 1 0.16 12.19 -2.53
CA MET A 1 -1.22 11.65 -2.35
C MET A 1 -1.12 10.19 -1.94
N LEU A 2 -1.99 9.69 -1.05
CA LEU A 2 -2.02 8.27 -0.63
C LEU A 2 -3.29 7.60 -1.16
N LEU A 3 -3.16 6.45 -1.82
CA LEU A 3 -4.28 5.63 -2.28
C LEU A 3 -4.31 4.29 -1.53
N CYS A 4 -5.38 4.04 -0.77
CA CYS A 4 -5.58 2.81 -0.01
C CYS A 4 -6.47 1.82 -0.77
N VAL A 5 -6.01 0.58 -0.93
CA VAL A 5 -6.74 -0.49 -1.64
C VAL A 5 -6.75 -1.76 -0.78
N CYS A 6 -7.94 -2.34 -0.54
CA CYS A 6 -8.10 -3.64 0.13
C CYS A 6 -8.65 -4.65 -0.89
N PRO A 7 -7.92 -5.71 -1.30
CA PRO A 7 -8.40 -6.68 -2.28
C PRO A 7 -9.74 -7.31 -1.86
N GLN A 8 -9.88 -7.60 -0.56
CA GLN A 8 -11.09 -8.18 0.05
C GLN A 8 -12.35 -7.31 -0.11
N ARG A 9 -12.19 -6.02 -0.42
CA ARG A 9 -13.29 -5.07 -0.61
C ARG A 9 -13.62 -4.82 -2.07
N HIS A 10 -12.76 -5.25 -2.98
CA HIS A 10 -12.95 -5.07 -4.41
C HIS A 10 -13.34 -6.41 -5.04
N ALA A 11 -14.59 -6.81 -4.81
CA ALA A 11 -15.20 -7.96 -5.50
C ALA A 11 -15.48 -7.67 -6.99
N GLN A 12 -15.47 -6.39 -7.39
CA GLN A 12 -15.68 -5.92 -8.77
C GLN A 12 -14.44 -5.18 -9.26
N SER A 13 -13.66 -5.82 -10.13
CA SER A 13 -12.44 -5.26 -10.71
C SER A 13 -12.70 -3.98 -11.52
N ASP A 14 -13.83 -3.89 -12.23
CA ASP A 14 -14.15 -2.74 -13.09
C ASP A 14 -14.35 -1.42 -12.32
N ALA A 15 -14.93 -1.50 -11.13
CA ALA A 15 -15.13 -0.35 -10.25
C ALA A 15 -13.79 0.19 -9.74
N LEU A 16 -12.84 -0.70 -9.44
CA LEU A 16 -11.48 -0.34 -9.06
C LEU A 16 -10.75 0.31 -10.25
N THR A 17 -10.79 -0.31 -11.44
CA THR A 17 -10.18 0.24 -12.65
C THR A 17 -10.72 1.64 -12.97
N SER A 18 -12.04 1.83 -12.91
CA SER A 18 -12.67 3.13 -13.15
C SER A 18 -12.21 4.18 -12.14
N ALA A 19 -12.12 3.82 -10.85
CA ALA A 19 -11.61 4.71 -9.80
C ALA A 19 -10.13 5.07 -10.00
N LEU A 20 -9.30 4.13 -10.44
CA LEU A 20 -7.89 4.35 -10.74
C LEU A 20 -7.69 5.27 -11.95
N LEU A 21 -8.45 5.08 -13.02
CA LEU A 21 -8.42 5.96 -14.19
C LEU A 21 -8.89 7.38 -13.84
N ALA A 22 -9.94 7.51 -13.03
CA ALA A 22 -10.39 8.81 -12.52
C ALA A 22 -9.29 9.50 -11.70
N LEU A 23 -8.57 8.76 -10.86
CA LEU A 23 -7.44 9.27 -10.08
C LEU A 23 -6.26 9.71 -10.95
N ARG A 24 -5.90 8.92 -11.99
CA ARG A 24 -4.89 9.33 -12.99
C ARG A 24 -5.26 10.65 -13.63
N TRP A 25 -6.52 10.79 -14.03
CA TRP A 25 -7.02 12.02 -14.64
C TRP A 25 -6.94 13.21 -13.67
N GLN A 26 -7.41 13.05 -12.43
CA GLN A 26 -7.33 14.11 -11.40
C GLN A 26 -5.90 14.56 -11.12
N LEU A 27 -4.95 13.63 -11.05
CA LEU A 27 -3.54 13.94 -10.85
C LEU A 27 -2.91 14.62 -12.07
N SER A 28 -3.30 14.23 -13.29
CA SER A 28 -2.88 14.91 -14.51
C SER A 28 -3.35 16.36 -14.51
N GLN A 29 -4.62 16.61 -14.18
CA GLN A 29 -5.16 17.97 -14.05
C GLN A 29 -4.41 18.78 -12.99
N LEU A 30 -4.14 18.18 -11.82
CA LEU A 30 -3.41 18.86 -10.75
C LEU A 30 -1.97 19.22 -11.15
N ARG A 31 -1.27 18.34 -11.88
CA ARG A 31 0.07 18.62 -12.41
C ARG A 31 0.05 19.75 -13.43
N GLN A 32 -0.94 19.77 -14.33
CA GLN A 32 -1.12 20.85 -15.30
C GLN A 32 -1.40 22.20 -14.63
N GLN A 33 -2.23 22.20 -13.58
CA GLN A 33 -2.60 23.42 -12.86
C GLN A 33 -1.47 23.98 -11.98
N THR A 34 -0.69 23.10 -11.36
CA THR A 34 0.32 23.50 -10.36
C THR A 34 1.74 23.55 -10.92
N GLY A 35 2.01 22.90 -12.05
CA GLY A 35 3.35 22.73 -12.61
C GLY A 35 4.27 21.81 -11.79
N TYR A 36 3.79 21.26 -10.66
CA TYR A 36 4.59 20.40 -9.78
C TYR A 36 4.29 18.92 -10.00
N ALA A 37 5.34 18.10 -9.90
CA ALA A 37 5.20 16.66 -9.83
C ALA A 37 4.56 16.27 -8.49
N VAL A 38 3.35 15.71 -8.55
CA VAL A 38 2.65 15.19 -7.36
C VAL A 38 3.03 13.72 -7.19
N PRO A 39 3.77 13.34 -6.12
CA PRO A 39 4.12 11.95 -5.87
C PRO A 39 2.89 11.18 -5.36
N LEU A 40 2.67 9.99 -5.94
CA LEU A 40 1.64 9.05 -5.52
C LEU A 40 2.27 7.96 -4.66
N ALA A 41 1.73 7.75 -3.46
CA ALA A 41 2.01 6.60 -2.63
C ALA A 41 0.83 5.64 -2.69
N LEU A 42 1.08 4.36 -2.97
CA LEU A 42 0.08 3.31 -2.94
C LEU A 42 0.13 2.57 -1.62
N GLN A 43 -1.03 2.21 -1.10
CA GLN A 43 -1.14 1.45 0.14
C GLN A 43 -2.13 0.30 -0.07
N GLY A 44 -1.63 -0.94 -0.05
CA GLY A 44 -2.44 -2.15 -0.08
C GLY A 44 -2.60 -2.73 1.32
N GLN A 45 -3.80 -3.14 1.75
CA GLN A 45 -3.95 -3.90 2.99
C GLN A 45 -4.79 -5.15 2.79
N VAL A 46 -4.43 -6.20 3.51
CA VAL A 46 -5.24 -7.42 3.63
C VAL A 46 -5.49 -7.74 5.10
N GLY A 47 -6.74 -8.08 5.44
CA GLY A 47 -7.09 -8.66 6.72
C GLY A 47 -6.78 -10.16 6.71
N SER A 48 -6.02 -10.67 7.68
CA SER A 48 -5.74 -12.09 7.82
C SER A 48 -5.76 -12.51 9.27
N ALA A 49 -6.45 -13.63 9.55
CA ALA A 49 -6.40 -14.28 10.87
C ALA A 49 -5.02 -14.90 11.18
N MET A 50 -4.15 -15.07 10.15
CA MET A 50 -2.80 -15.59 10.31
C MET A 50 -1.85 -14.60 11.00
N SER A 51 -2.22 -13.31 11.08
CA SER A 51 -1.39 -12.29 11.73
C SER A 51 -2.11 -11.68 12.93
N ARG A 52 -1.51 -11.82 14.12
CA ARG A 52 -1.98 -11.15 15.34
C ARG A 52 -1.59 -9.67 15.34
N ASP A 53 -0.41 -9.37 14.80
CA ASP A 53 0.15 -8.03 14.73
C ASP A 53 0.16 -7.51 13.28
N LEU A 54 0.23 -6.19 13.14
CA LEU A 54 0.28 -5.53 11.85
C LEU A 54 1.70 -5.64 11.27
N LEU A 55 1.85 -6.33 10.15
CA LEU A 55 3.10 -6.39 9.40
C LEU A 55 3.04 -5.39 8.25
N TRP A 56 4.01 -4.49 8.19
CA TRP A 56 4.15 -3.55 7.09
C TRP A 56 5.34 -3.93 6.22
N GLN A 57 5.17 -3.77 4.91
CA GLN A 57 6.25 -3.80 3.93
C GLN A 57 6.19 -2.56 3.05
N ALA A 58 7.34 -2.00 2.70
CA ALA A 58 7.41 -0.90 1.74
C ALA A 58 8.42 -1.18 0.64
N ALA A 59 8.01 -0.94 -0.59
CA ALA A 59 8.87 -0.80 -1.75
C ALA A 59 8.95 0.68 -2.13
N ILE A 60 10.17 1.21 -2.13
CA ILE A 60 10.49 2.52 -2.69
C ILE A 60 11.40 2.26 -3.88
N PRO A 61 11.15 2.86 -5.07
CA PRO A 61 12.03 2.68 -6.22
C PRO A 61 13.49 3.00 -5.85
N GLY A 62 14.39 2.05 -6.12
CA GLY A 62 15.82 2.17 -5.79
C GLY A 62 16.21 1.69 -4.38
N GLU A 63 15.26 1.29 -3.53
CA GLU A 63 15.52 0.72 -2.21
C GLU A 63 15.10 -0.75 -2.13
N ALA A 64 15.78 -1.53 -1.29
CA ALA A 64 15.34 -2.87 -0.93
C ALA A 64 14.05 -2.79 -0.10
N VAL A 65 13.16 -3.78 -0.28
CA VAL A 65 11.91 -3.87 0.50
C VAL A 65 12.23 -3.96 1.99
N LYS A 66 11.67 -3.01 2.75
CA LYS A 66 11.78 -2.95 4.21
C LYS A 66 10.52 -3.51 4.83
N VAL A 67 10.69 -4.32 5.86
CA VAL A 67 9.62 -4.89 6.67
C VAL A 67 9.71 -4.35 8.09
N TRP A 68 8.58 -4.00 8.69
CA TRP A 68 8.53 -3.60 10.09
C TRP A 68 7.23 -4.04 10.76
N GLN A 69 7.34 -4.20 12.08
CA GLN A 69 6.25 -4.50 13.00
C GLN A 69 6.18 -3.38 14.05
N PRO A 70 5.05 -3.18 14.77
CA PRO A 70 4.86 -2.05 15.67
C PRO A 70 5.96 -1.88 16.73
N SER A 71 6.61 -2.97 17.12
CA SER A 71 7.61 -3.01 18.19
C SER A 71 9.04 -3.26 17.71
N CYS A 72 9.27 -3.30 16.39
CA CYS A 72 10.54 -3.72 15.80
C CYS A 72 11.11 -2.64 14.88
N ALA A 73 12.43 -2.47 14.89
CA ALA A 73 13.11 -1.65 13.90
C ALA A 73 12.88 -2.22 12.48
N PRO A 74 12.75 -1.37 11.45
CA PRO A 74 12.67 -1.84 10.07
C PRO A 74 13.89 -2.67 9.70
N CYS A 75 13.67 -3.85 9.13
CA CYS A 75 14.72 -4.70 8.62
C CYS A 75 14.39 -5.20 7.22
N SER A 76 15.30 -5.94 6.60
CA SER A 76 15.04 -6.53 5.28
C SER A 76 14.22 -7.81 5.43
N VAL A 77 13.43 -8.13 4.39
CA VAL A 77 12.63 -9.36 4.36
C VAL A 77 13.46 -10.63 4.68
N PRO A 78 14.67 -10.83 4.13
CA PRO A 78 15.47 -12.02 4.43
C PRO A 78 15.97 -12.09 5.88
N VAL A 79 16.13 -10.95 6.56
CA VAL A 79 16.52 -10.90 7.98
C VAL A 79 15.32 -11.27 8.85
N TRP A 80 14.15 -10.70 8.54
CA TRP A 80 12.91 -11.00 9.25
C TRP A 80 12.47 -12.46 9.09
N VAL A 81 12.50 -13.03 7.87
CA VAL A 81 12.14 -14.44 7.63
C VAL A 81 13.07 -15.38 8.40
N ARG A 82 14.38 -15.07 8.46
CA ARG A 82 15.34 -15.86 9.24
C ARG A 82 15.06 -15.82 10.73
N ALA A 83 14.63 -14.68 11.26
CA ALA A 83 14.31 -14.53 12.69
C ALA A 83 12.96 -15.17 13.07
N GLY A 84 11.94 -15.08 12.20
CA GLY A 84 10.58 -15.57 12.49
C GLY A 84 10.26 -16.97 11.99
N GLY A 85 11.17 -17.62 11.24
CA GLY A 85 11.03 -19.01 10.81
C GLY A 85 9.79 -19.25 9.94
N ALA A 86 9.13 -20.40 10.13
CA ALA A 86 7.98 -20.82 9.33
C ALA A 86 6.81 -19.83 9.38
N ALA A 87 6.52 -19.23 10.53
CA ALA A 87 5.43 -18.27 10.68
C ALA A 87 5.68 -16.99 9.85
N ALA A 88 6.92 -16.48 9.84
CA ALA A 88 7.28 -15.35 9.00
C ALA A 88 7.24 -15.71 7.51
N LEU A 89 7.61 -16.94 7.15
CA LEU A 89 7.50 -17.41 5.77
C LEU A 89 6.04 -17.46 5.29
N GLU A 90 5.12 -18.00 6.09
CA GLU A 90 3.69 -18.02 5.78
C GLU A 90 3.13 -16.60 5.60
N GLN A 91 3.50 -15.68 6.50
CA GLN A 91 3.13 -14.27 6.39
C GLN A 91 3.73 -13.62 5.14
N GLN A 92 4.96 -13.98 4.74
CA GLN A 92 5.58 -13.49 3.50
C GLN A 92 4.82 -14.00 2.27
N VAL A 93 4.36 -15.25 2.27
CA VAL A 93 3.57 -15.80 1.15
C VAL A 93 2.29 -15.01 0.95
N LEU A 94 1.55 -14.72 2.04
CA LEU A 94 0.38 -13.85 1.98
C LEU A 94 0.73 -12.45 1.43
N MET A 95 1.85 -11.89 1.89
CA MET A 95 2.29 -10.58 1.41
C MET A 95 2.64 -10.63 -0.08
N ASN A 96 3.32 -11.66 -0.55
CA ASN A 96 3.65 -11.87 -1.95
C ASN A 96 2.38 -11.96 -2.82
N SER A 97 1.34 -12.64 -2.34
CA SER A 97 0.04 -12.68 -3.02
C SER A 97 -0.60 -11.29 -3.10
N LEU A 98 -0.55 -10.49 -2.03
CA LEU A 98 -1.04 -9.10 -2.04
C LEU A 98 -0.22 -8.22 -3.00
N MET A 99 1.10 -8.37 -3.01
CA MET A 99 2.00 -7.63 -3.91
C MET A 99 1.69 -7.97 -5.37
N GLY A 100 1.62 -9.25 -5.72
CA GLY A 100 1.29 -9.70 -7.08
C GLY A 100 -0.10 -9.22 -7.52
N TRP A 101 -1.09 -9.28 -6.64
CA TRP A 101 -2.42 -8.72 -6.93
C TRP A 101 -2.37 -7.21 -7.18
N SER A 102 -1.64 -6.47 -6.34
CA SER A 102 -1.47 -5.01 -6.44
C SER A 102 -0.74 -4.61 -7.72
N GLU A 103 0.26 -5.38 -8.14
CA GLU A 103 0.96 -5.15 -9.41
C GLU A 103 0.01 -5.32 -10.59
N GLN A 104 -0.77 -6.40 -10.61
CA GLN A 104 -1.68 -6.72 -11.70
C GLN A 104 -2.88 -5.79 -11.80
N HIS A 105 -3.51 -5.43 -10.67
CA HIS A 105 -4.80 -4.73 -10.68
C HIS A 105 -4.70 -3.23 -10.39
N VAL A 106 -3.60 -2.78 -9.78
CA VAL A 106 -3.42 -1.37 -9.42
C VAL A 106 -2.26 -0.77 -10.21
N HIS A 107 -1.08 -1.37 -10.14
CA HIS A 107 0.10 -0.80 -10.76
C HIS A 107 -0.01 -0.80 -12.28
N ALA A 108 -0.41 -1.93 -12.88
CA ALA A 108 -0.65 -2.02 -14.32
C ALA A 108 -1.60 -0.92 -14.82
N VAL A 109 -2.76 -0.75 -14.19
CA VAL A 109 -3.75 0.28 -14.57
C VAL A 109 -3.20 1.70 -14.41
N LEU A 110 -2.26 1.94 -13.49
CA LEU A 110 -1.63 3.25 -13.29
C LEU A 110 -0.51 3.55 -14.29
N THR A 111 0.27 2.54 -14.66
CA THR A 111 1.45 2.68 -15.53
C THR A 111 1.20 2.36 -17.00
N GLU A 112 0.09 1.69 -17.32
CA GLU A 112 -0.27 1.32 -18.68
C GLU A 112 -0.37 2.57 -19.57
N GLU A 113 0.24 2.45 -20.74
CA GLU A 113 0.28 3.48 -21.75
C GLU A 113 -1.13 3.72 -22.27
N ASN A 114 -1.62 4.95 -22.10
CA ASN A 114 -2.95 5.35 -22.51
C ASN A 114 -2.82 6.70 -23.22
N THR A 115 -3.32 6.77 -24.45
CA THR A 115 -3.20 7.95 -25.32
C THR A 115 -3.72 9.23 -24.67
N ASP A 116 -4.70 9.11 -23.76
CA ASP A 116 -5.36 10.26 -23.12
C ASP A 116 -4.77 10.59 -21.73
N LEU A 117 -4.02 9.66 -21.12
CA LEU A 117 -3.57 9.79 -19.74
C LEU A 117 -2.10 9.37 -19.59
N PRO A 118 -1.20 10.30 -19.19
CA PRO A 118 0.20 9.95 -18.99
C PRO A 118 0.34 8.85 -17.91
N PRO A 119 1.36 7.98 -18.04
CA PRO A 119 1.62 6.93 -17.07
C PRO A 119 1.97 7.55 -15.71
N LEU A 120 1.52 6.90 -14.64
CA LEU A 120 1.65 7.42 -13.29
C LEU A 120 2.37 6.40 -12.40
N THR A 121 3.71 6.49 -12.40
CA THR A 121 4.54 5.65 -11.55
C THR A 121 4.42 6.10 -10.09
N PRO A 122 4.05 5.20 -9.17
CA PRO A 122 4.02 5.50 -7.74
C PRO A 122 5.44 5.71 -7.21
N ALA A 123 5.60 6.72 -6.36
CA ALA A 123 6.86 7.03 -5.68
C ALA A 123 7.16 6.07 -4.52
N ALA A 124 6.13 5.42 -3.98
CA ALA A 124 6.26 4.39 -2.95
C ALA A 124 5.03 3.48 -2.97
N VAL A 125 5.23 2.21 -2.63
CA VAL A 125 4.16 1.24 -2.41
C VAL A 125 4.33 0.64 -1.03
N LEU A 126 3.27 0.71 -0.22
CA LEU A 126 3.20 0.17 1.12
C LEU A 126 2.17 -0.95 1.15
N TRP A 127 2.51 -2.07 1.77
CA TRP A 127 1.60 -3.18 1.99
C TRP A 127 1.50 -3.48 3.48
N ALA A 128 0.28 -3.81 3.91
CA ALA A 128 -0.01 -4.20 5.28
C ALA A 128 -0.75 -5.52 5.31
N SER A 129 -0.37 -6.39 6.24
CA SER A 129 -1.18 -7.54 6.65
C SER A 129 -1.42 -7.47 8.15
N GLY A 130 -2.67 -7.65 8.57
CA GLY A 130 -3.04 -7.56 9.98
C GLY A 130 -4.38 -8.22 10.27
N PRO A 131 -4.79 -8.29 11.54
CA PRO A 131 -5.99 -9.05 11.95
C PRO A 131 -7.30 -8.51 11.35
N ARG A 132 -7.33 -7.26 10.86
CA ARG A 132 -8.49 -6.64 10.18
C ARG A 132 -8.00 -5.77 9.02
N CYS A 133 -8.73 -5.74 7.90
CA CYS A 133 -8.59 -4.62 6.94
C CYS A 133 -9.12 -3.36 7.64
N PRO A 134 -8.53 -2.18 7.42
CA PRO A 134 -9.07 -0.94 7.95
C PRO A 134 -10.43 -0.73 7.27
N GLU A 135 -11.43 -0.29 8.02
CA GLU A 135 -12.53 0.41 7.37
C GLU A 135 -11.92 1.60 6.62
N VAL A 136 -12.10 1.62 5.30
CA VAL A 136 -11.71 2.72 4.41
C VAL A 136 -11.98 4.05 5.08
N TRP A 137 -11.01 4.96 4.98
CA TRP A 137 -11.18 6.39 5.21
C TRP A 137 -12.24 6.96 4.26
N HIS A 138 -13.52 6.63 4.45
CA HIS A 138 -14.53 7.65 4.25
C HIS A 138 -14.16 8.72 5.25
N ARG A 139 -13.89 9.93 4.74
CA ARG A 139 -13.72 11.14 5.52
C ARG A 139 -14.99 11.33 6.37
N ARG A 140 -15.09 10.64 7.51
CA ARG A 140 -16.00 10.99 8.59
C ARG A 140 -15.32 12.16 9.29
N PRO A 141 -15.89 13.36 9.28
CA PRO A 141 -15.37 14.44 10.10
C PRO A 141 -15.54 13.99 11.57
N GLY A 142 -14.43 13.79 12.28
CA GLY A 142 -14.48 13.71 13.75
C GLY A 142 -13.81 12.56 14.49
N ARG A 143 -12.99 11.68 13.88
CA ARG A 143 -12.15 10.77 14.69
C ARG A 143 -10.67 10.89 14.34
N ARG A 144 -9.97 11.69 15.15
CA ARG A 144 -8.50 11.64 15.31
C ARG A 144 -8.17 10.28 15.93
N GLY A 145 -7.63 9.40 15.12
CA GLY A 145 -6.97 8.17 15.57
C GLY A 145 -5.64 8.06 14.83
N TYR A 146 -4.73 9.00 15.10
CA TYR A 146 -3.31 8.76 14.82
C TYR A 146 -2.78 7.86 15.94
N PRO A 147 -2.12 6.73 15.65
CA PRO A 147 -1.24 6.14 16.64
C PRO A 147 -0.10 7.12 16.90
N ASP A 148 0.09 7.44 18.17
CA ASP A 148 1.09 8.36 18.66
C ASP A 148 2.49 7.84 18.32
N ILE A 149 3.26 8.58 17.51
CA ILE A 149 4.66 8.26 17.16
C ILE A 149 5.60 8.72 18.31
N ALA A 150 5.06 9.07 19.49
CA ALA A 150 5.84 9.58 20.62
C ALA A 150 6.38 8.52 21.61
N ALA A 151 6.32 7.21 21.31
CA ALA A 151 6.69 6.16 22.27
C ALA A 151 8.06 5.48 22.03
N CYS A 152 9.02 6.15 21.36
CA CYS A 152 10.40 5.66 21.26
C CYS A 152 11.40 6.72 21.74
N ARG A 153 11.36 7.05 23.03
CA ARG A 153 12.54 7.55 23.78
C ARG A 153 12.55 6.89 25.14
N GLY A 154 13.42 5.90 25.29
CA GLY A 154 13.77 5.20 26.51
C GLY A 154 15.02 4.39 26.25
#